data_AF-R7QCX5-F1
#
_entry.id   AF-R7QCX5-F1
#
_cell.length_a   1.000
_cell.length_b   1.000
_cell.length_c   1.000
_cell.angle_alpha   90.00
_cell.angle_beta   90.00
_cell.angle_gamma   90.00
#
_symmetry.space_group_name_H-M   'P 1'
#
loop_
_entity.id
_entity.type
_entity.pdbx_description
1 polymer ?
#
loop_
_entity_poly.entity_id
_entity_poly.type
_entity_poly.pdbx_seq_one_letter_code
_entity_poly.pdbx_strand_id
1 'polypeptide(L)'
;MTDKEVTAKLHFDTKAKIRIAAYNKLLAKGRIRLAARVTGTGENRKQQVLYQWVSAEDAEKFKGLDASDRMVLDLVVKGGQNGATKKEMKFRTNIQSNTELKQILERLISRNLIKEIKSVQGTNKRIYIKAGLEPSTLHTGGPWYNDDQEFDTVFIEAIYEQVLAFIKKTNYVTVDQVTSYVAEIKLSNEELSHSDIKSLMNTMLYDTVIELCEGKGDGHEYFRHVQPTPAVNHLASIPCGSCPVFHDCVPGGVISPQTCVYMGDWLKSVTDW
;
A
#
# COMPACT_ATOMS: atom_id res chain seq x y z
N MET A 1 -15.33 -31.69 2.10
CA MET A 1 -16.28 -32.76 1.73
C MET A 1 -17.33 -32.92 2.81
N THR A 2 -18.58 -33.17 2.43
CA THR A 2 -19.66 -33.53 3.38
C THR A 2 -19.59 -35.01 3.76
N ASP A 3 -20.19 -35.44 4.87
CA ASP A 3 -20.23 -36.88 5.23
C ASP A 3 -20.90 -37.73 4.13
N LYS A 4 -21.88 -37.17 3.42
CA LYS A 4 -22.52 -37.82 2.27
C LYS A 4 -21.54 -38.02 1.10
N GLU A 5 -20.75 -37.01 0.77
CA GLU A 5 -19.72 -37.10 -0.27
C GLU A 5 -18.59 -38.06 0.12
N VAL A 6 -18.19 -38.09 1.40
CA VAL A 6 -17.18 -39.05 1.89
C VAL A 6 -17.72 -40.47 1.78
N THR A 7 -18.99 -40.70 2.15
CA THR A 7 -19.64 -42.00 2.02
C THR A 7 -19.73 -42.46 0.57
N ALA A 8 -20.06 -41.55 -0.36
CA ALA A 8 -20.13 -41.86 -1.79
C ALA A 8 -18.77 -42.23 -2.41
N LYS A 9 -17.67 -41.72 -1.86
CA LYS A 9 -16.30 -42.05 -2.30
C LYS A 9 -15.69 -43.26 -1.59
N LEU A 10 -16.29 -43.74 -0.50
CA LEU A 10 -15.84 -44.95 0.18
C LEU A 10 -16.36 -46.18 -0.57
N HIS A 11 -15.45 -47.06 -0.96
CA HIS A 11 -15.80 -48.32 -1.66
C HIS A 11 -16.61 -49.31 -0.81
N PHE A 12 -16.78 -49.05 0.49
CA PHE A 12 -17.46 -49.92 1.45
C PHE A 12 -18.50 -49.16 2.27
N ASP A 13 -19.69 -49.76 2.43
CA ASP A 13 -20.75 -49.24 3.30
C ASP A 13 -20.33 -49.38 4.78
N THR A 14 -19.72 -48.32 5.28
CA THR A 14 -19.20 -48.24 6.65
C THR A 14 -20.24 -47.59 7.53
N LYS A 15 -20.64 -48.25 8.62
CA LYS A 15 -21.61 -47.70 9.60
C LYS A 15 -21.18 -46.31 10.09
N ALA A 16 -22.12 -45.38 10.21
CA ALA A 16 -21.87 -43.99 10.62
C ALA A 16 -21.05 -43.88 11.93
N LYS A 17 -21.28 -44.78 12.89
CA LYS A 17 -20.54 -44.83 14.17
C LYS A 17 -19.03 -45.02 13.98
N ILE A 18 -18.62 -45.86 13.02
CA ILE A 18 -17.21 -46.12 12.71
C ILE A 18 -16.59 -44.92 11.99
N ARG A 19 -17.33 -44.30 11.06
CA ARG A 19 -16.87 -43.08 10.37
C ARG A 19 -16.64 -41.93 11.34
N ILE A 20 -17.56 -41.70 12.27
CA ILE A 20 -17.42 -40.66 13.31
C ILE A 20 -16.20 -40.94 14.19
N ALA A 21 -15.97 -42.19 14.60
CA ALA A 21 -14.77 -42.56 15.36
C ALA A 21 -13.48 -42.30 14.56
N ALA A 22 -13.47 -42.60 13.26
CA ALA A 22 -12.35 -42.31 12.38
C ALA A 22 -12.14 -40.80 12.21
N TYR A 23 -13.21 -40.01 12.02
CA TYR A 23 -13.14 -38.55 11.97
C TYR A 23 -12.58 -37.98 13.27
N ASN A 24 -13.05 -38.42 14.43
CA ASN A 24 -12.52 -37.97 15.73
C ASN A 24 -11.03 -38.32 15.89
N LYS A 25 -10.60 -39.50 15.41
CA LYS A 25 -9.19 -39.89 15.42
C LYS A 25 -8.35 -39.05 14.47
N LEU A 26 -8.88 -38.68 13.30
CA LEU A 26 -8.22 -37.79 12.35
C LEU A 26 -8.20 -36.33 12.82
N LEU A 27 -9.24 -35.87 13.52
CA LEU A 27 -9.31 -34.57 14.19
C LEU A 27 -8.27 -34.48 15.32
N ALA A 28 -8.17 -35.53 16.15
CA ALA A 28 -7.16 -35.61 17.20
C ALA A 28 -5.73 -35.59 16.65
N LYS A 29 -5.52 -36.18 15.46
CA LYS A 29 -4.24 -36.14 14.73
C LYS A 29 -4.05 -34.85 13.90
N GLY A 30 -5.00 -33.92 13.90
CA GLY A 30 -4.93 -32.67 13.12
C GLY A 30 -4.96 -32.83 11.60
N ARG A 31 -5.35 -34.01 11.09
CA ARG A 31 -5.35 -34.34 9.66
C ARG A 31 -6.59 -33.86 8.91
N ILE A 32 -7.66 -33.55 9.64
CA ILE A 32 -8.89 -32.98 9.07
C ILE A 32 -9.33 -31.76 9.87
N ARG A 33 -9.89 -30.77 9.17
CA ARG A 33 -10.48 -29.56 9.73
C ARG A 33 -11.99 -29.56 9.50
N LEU A 34 -12.74 -29.11 10.50
CA LEU A 34 -14.18 -28.84 10.37
C LEU A 34 -14.38 -27.43 9.83
N ALA A 35 -15.09 -27.32 8.73
CA ALA A 35 -15.62 -26.07 8.19
C ALA A 35 -17.15 -26.16 8.16
N ALA A 36 -17.84 -25.03 8.17
CA ALA A 36 -19.29 -25.00 8.05
C ALA A 36 -19.66 -24.26 6.76
N ARG A 37 -20.54 -24.86 5.95
CA ARG A 37 -21.18 -24.21 4.82
C ARG A 37 -22.64 -24.01 5.17
N VAL A 38 -23.10 -22.77 5.13
CA VAL A 38 -24.53 -22.47 5.25
C VAL A 38 -25.14 -22.64 3.87
N THR A 39 -26.15 -23.50 3.78
CA THR A 39 -26.91 -23.73 2.55
C THR A 39 -28.36 -23.31 2.77
N GLY A 40 -28.88 -22.44 1.89
CA GLY A 40 -30.25 -21.90 1.93
C GLY A 40 -30.31 -20.36 2.07
N THR A 41 -31.36 -19.76 1.51
CA THR A 41 -31.76 -18.35 1.69
C THR A 41 -33.01 -18.26 2.57
N GLY A 42 -33.07 -17.27 3.47
CA GLY A 42 -34.21 -17.08 4.37
C GLY A 42 -34.28 -18.08 5.55
N GLU A 43 -35.50 -18.54 5.89
CA GLU A 43 -35.81 -19.38 7.06
C GLU A 43 -35.25 -20.82 6.99
N ASN A 44 -34.83 -21.30 5.81
CA ASN A 44 -34.29 -22.64 5.59
C ASN A 44 -32.75 -22.71 5.64
N ARG A 45 -32.10 -21.96 6.54
CA ARG A 45 -30.63 -22.04 6.74
C ARG A 45 -30.26 -23.38 7.37
N LYS A 46 -29.71 -24.30 6.58
CA LYS A 46 -29.08 -25.52 7.10
C LYS A 46 -27.56 -25.33 7.14
N GLN A 47 -26.99 -25.42 8.33
CA GLN A 47 -25.55 -25.44 8.54
C GLN A 47 -25.03 -26.85 8.27
N GLN A 48 -24.27 -27.02 7.20
CA GLN A 48 -23.70 -28.30 6.82
C GLN A 48 -22.22 -28.33 7.19
N VAL A 49 -21.80 -29.38 7.90
CA VAL A 49 -20.41 -29.59 8.30
C VAL A 49 -19.61 -30.17 7.13
N LEU A 50 -18.48 -29.54 6.85
CA LEU A 50 -17.51 -29.93 5.84
C LEU A 50 -16.23 -30.39 6.53
N TYR A 51 -15.69 -31.52 6.07
CA TYR A 51 -14.38 -32.02 6.44
C TYR A 51 -13.38 -31.63 5.36
N GLN A 52 -12.36 -30.86 5.73
CA GLN A 52 -11.27 -30.45 4.85
C GLN A 52 -10.01 -31.22 5.23
N TRP A 53 -9.36 -31.86 4.25
CA TRP A 53 -8.09 -32.53 4.46
C TRP A 53 -6.97 -31.50 4.68
N VAL A 54 -6.06 -31.81 5.61
CA VAL A 54 -4.89 -30.99 5.92
C VAL A 54 -3.65 -31.84 5.65
N SER A 55 -2.67 -31.26 4.95
CA SER A 55 -1.40 -31.93 4.62
C SER A 55 -0.63 -32.31 5.90
N ALA A 56 0.33 -33.25 5.80
CA ALA A 56 1.14 -33.64 6.96
C ALA A 56 1.95 -32.47 7.53
N GLU A 57 2.49 -31.65 6.64
CA GLU A 57 3.28 -30.47 6.97
C GLU A 57 2.45 -29.41 7.66
N ASP A 58 1.24 -29.15 7.15
CA ASP A 58 0.32 -28.20 7.77
C ASP A 58 -0.20 -28.74 9.11
N ALA A 59 -0.48 -30.03 9.22
CA ALA A 59 -0.92 -30.65 10.47
C ALA A 59 0.13 -30.53 11.60
N GLU A 60 1.43 -30.61 11.27
CA GLU A 60 2.51 -30.40 12.24
C GLU A 60 2.59 -28.92 12.66
N LYS A 61 2.40 -27.97 11.74
CA LYS A 61 2.29 -26.54 12.08
C LYS A 61 1.11 -26.26 13.03
N PHE A 62 0.02 -27.03 12.91
CA PHE A 62 -1.18 -26.92 13.75
C PHE A 62 -1.14 -27.68 15.09
N LYS A 63 -0.07 -28.45 15.35
CA LYS A 63 0.04 -29.32 16.52
C LYS A 63 0.37 -28.54 17.78
N GLY A 64 -0.50 -28.61 18.79
CA GLY A 64 -0.35 -27.84 20.03
C GLY A 64 -0.77 -26.36 19.93
N LEU A 65 -1.58 -26.00 18.92
CA LEU A 65 -2.34 -24.76 18.96
C LEU A 65 -3.55 -24.93 19.91
N ASP A 66 -3.75 -23.94 20.77
CA ASP A 66 -4.91 -23.84 21.66
C ASP A 66 -6.16 -23.40 20.87
N ALA A 67 -7.34 -23.47 21.51
CA ALA A 67 -8.57 -23.00 20.90
C ALA A 67 -8.49 -21.51 20.51
N SER A 68 -7.86 -20.70 21.37
CA SER A 68 -7.62 -19.27 21.15
C SER A 68 -6.69 -18.99 19.95
N ASP A 69 -5.62 -19.78 19.79
CA ASP A 69 -4.70 -19.63 18.65
C ASP A 69 -5.41 -19.89 17.32
N ARG A 70 -6.26 -20.94 17.29
CA ARG A 70 -7.04 -21.29 16.09
C ARG A 70 -8.06 -20.21 15.74
N MET A 71 -8.69 -19.57 16.74
CA MET A 71 -9.61 -18.47 16.52
C MET A 71 -8.90 -17.24 15.92
N VAL A 72 -7.75 -16.85 16.46
CA VAL A 72 -6.96 -15.73 15.92
C VAL A 72 -6.51 -16.01 14.48
N LEU A 73 -6.02 -17.23 14.22
CA LEU A 73 -5.62 -17.61 12.88
C LEU A 73 -6.81 -17.61 11.90
N ASP A 74 -7.97 -18.15 12.29
CA ASP A 74 -9.17 -18.14 11.45
C ASP A 74 -9.59 -16.71 11.09
N LEU A 75 -9.45 -15.77 12.03
CA LEU A 75 -9.71 -14.36 11.77
C LEU A 75 -8.73 -13.77 10.76
N VAL A 76 -7.43 -14.04 10.89
CA VAL A 76 -6.42 -13.58 9.93
C VAL A 76 -6.67 -14.16 8.54
N VAL A 77 -7.02 -15.44 8.46
CA VAL A 77 -7.33 -16.11 7.19
C VAL A 77 -8.59 -15.51 6.55
N LYS A 78 -9.60 -15.16 7.34
CA LYS A 78 -10.80 -14.44 6.87
C LYS A 78 -10.49 -13.02 6.40
N GLY A 79 -9.47 -12.37 6.99
CA GLY A 79 -9.01 -11.04 6.58
C GLY A 79 -8.34 -10.99 5.21
N GLY A 80 -7.89 -12.14 4.68
CA GLY A 80 -7.28 -12.22 3.36
C GLY A 80 -6.10 -11.24 3.20
N GLN A 81 -6.09 -10.48 2.09
CA GLN A 81 -5.04 -9.51 1.76
C GLN A 81 -5.02 -8.27 2.67
N ASN A 82 -6.14 -7.94 3.32
CA ASN A 82 -6.20 -6.83 4.29
C ASN A 82 -5.76 -7.25 5.70
N GLY A 83 -5.58 -8.56 5.93
CA GLY A 83 -5.18 -9.09 7.22
C GLY A 83 -6.12 -8.76 8.37
N ALA A 84 -5.58 -8.78 9.58
CA ALA A 84 -6.28 -8.37 10.79
C ALA A 84 -5.37 -7.55 11.71
N THR A 85 -5.94 -6.59 12.43
CA THR A 85 -5.23 -5.76 13.42
C THR A 85 -5.42 -6.29 14.84
N LYS A 86 -4.51 -5.95 15.77
CA LYS A 86 -4.66 -6.34 17.20
C LYS A 86 -5.99 -5.88 17.79
N LYS A 87 -6.49 -4.70 17.40
CA LYS A 87 -7.78 -4.17 17.86
C LYS A 87 -8.93 -5.07 17.43
N GLU A 88 -8.95 -5.47 16.16
CA GLU A 88 -9.98 -6.36 15.62
C GLU A 88 -9.90 -7.77 16.21
N MET A 89 -8.68 -8.27 16.43
CA MET A 89 -8.48 -9.55 17.12
C MET A 89 -9.10 -9.52 18.51
N LYS A 90 -8.77 -8.54 19.36
CA LYS A 90 -9.36 -8.42 20.70
C LYS A 90 -10.88 -8.37 20.67
N PHE A 91 -11.43 -7.56 19.77
CA PHE A 91 -12.88 -7.36 19.68
C PHE A 91 -13.61 -8.65 19.30
N ARG A 92 -13.08 -9.42 18.35
CA ARG A 92 -13.75 -10.62 17.84
C ARG A 92 -13.44 -11.90 18.63
N THR A 93 -12.26 -12.01 19.23
CA THR A 93 -11.89 -13.20 20.02
C THR A 93 -12.22 -13.07 21.50
N ASN A 94 -12.68 -11.90 21.95
CA ASN A 94 -12.98 -11.58 23.35
C ASN A 94 -11.79 -11.80 24.31
N ILE A 95 -10.56 -11.80 23.78
CA ILE A 95 -9.34 -11.88 24.58
C ILE A 95 -9.01 -10.47 25.06
N GLN A 96 -9.27 -10.19 26.33
CA GLN A 96 -9.00 -8.86 26.92
C GLN A 96 -7.52 -8.66 27.26
N SER A 97 -6.78 -9.74 27.52
CA SER A 97 -5.36 -9.70 27.90
C SER A 97 -4.46 -9.37 26.71
N ASN A 98 -3.71 -8.27 26.81
CA ASN A 98 -2.68 -7.89 25.85
C ASN A 98 -1.53 -8.91 25.78
N THR A 99 -1.17 -9.49 26.93
CA THR A 99 -0.04 -10.41 27.07
C THR A 99 -0.33 -11.73 26.37
N GLU A 100 -1.54 -12.27 26.56
CA GLU A 100 -1.97 -13.50 25.91
C GLU A 100 -2.00 -13.34 24.38
N LEU A 101 -2.60 -12.25 23.88
CA LEU A 101 -2.64 -12.00 22.44
C LEU A 101 -1.23 -11.86 21.84
N LYS A 102 -0.30 -11.22 22.56
CA LYS A 102 1.09 -11.10 22.13
C LYS A 102 1.77 -12.48 22.04
N GLN A 103 1.62 -13.32 23.06
CA GLN A 103 2.18 -14.68 23.07
C GLN A 103 1.59 -15.55 21.95
N ILE A 104 0.28 -15.45 21.69
CA ILE A 104 -0.40 -16.14 20.59
C ILE A 104 0.20 -15.71 19.24
N LEU A 105 0.36 -14.40 19.02
CA LEU A 105 0.95 -13.88 17.78
C LEU A 105 2.40 -14.32 17.60
N GLU A 106 3.22 -14.29 18.65
CA GLU A 106 4.61 -14.78 18.62
C GLU A 106 4.69 -16.28 18.32
N ARG A 107 3.79 -17.10 18.87
CA ARG A 107 3.67 -18.53 18.54
C ARG A 107 3.27 -18.75 17.08
N LEU A 108 2.36 -17.94 16.54
CA LEU A 108 1.90 -18.05 15.15
C LEU A 108 2.96 -17.59 14.13
N ILE A 109 3.73 -16.55 14.48
CA ILE A 109 4.85 -16.05 13.66
C ILE A 109 6.03 -17.03 13.68
N SER A 110 6.41 -17.56 14.85
CA SER A 110 7.51 -18.53 14.95
C SER A 110 7.25 -19.83 14.17
N ARG A 111 5.97 -20.20 13.99
CA ARG A 111 5.56 -21.34 13.16
C ARG A 111 5.33 -21.00 11.68
N ASN A 112 5.63 -19.77 11.27
CA ASN A 112 5.43 -19.27 9.91
C ASN A 112 3.99 -19.48 9.39
N LEU A 113 2.99 -19.27 10.25
CA LEU A 113 1.57 -19.30 9.88
C LEU A 113 1.05 -17.89 9.54
N ILE A 114 1.64 -16.87 10.14
CA ILE A 114 1.27 -15.46 10.02
C ILE A 114 2.55 -14.63 9.85
N LYS A 115 2.49 -13.58 9.03
CA LYS A 115 3.51 -12.53 8.90
C LYS A 115 2.98 -11.22 9.49
N GLU A 116 3.82 -10.50 10.21
CA GLU A 116 3.55 -9.14 10.68
C GLU A 116 4.04 -8.14 9.63
N ILE A 117 3.19 -7.17 9.29
CA ILE A 117 3.46 -6.13 8.29
C ILE A 117 3.16 -4.77 8.92
N LYS A 118 4.05 -3.80 8.74
CA LYS A 118 3.79 -2.38 9.05
C LYS A 118 2.81 -1.85 7.99
N SER A 119 1.83 -1.06 8.39
CA SER A 119 0.85 -0.48 7.45
C SER A 119 1.20 0.96 7.16
N VAL A 120 1.16 1.36 5.89
CA VAL A 120 1.27 2.78 5.48
C VAL A 120 0.15 3.67 6.05
N GLN A 121 -1.04 3.09 6.29
CA GLN A 121 -2.24 3.81 6.76
C GLN A 121 -2.22 4.28 8.23
N GLY A 122 -1.05 4.60 8.79
CA GLY A 122 -0.94 5.19 10.12
C GLY A 122 0.33 4.79 10.85
N THR A 123 0.87 5.74 11.62
CA THR A 123 2.08 5.56 12.41
C THR A 123 1.94 4.36 13.36
N ASN A 124 2.88 3.42 13.29
CA ASN A 124 2.94 2.20 14.09
C ASN A 124 1.73 1.23 13.97
N LYS A 125 0.90 1.36 12.93
CA LYS A 125 -0.17 0.38 12.69
C LYS A 125 0.43 -0.91 12.14
N ARG A 126 0.22 -2.02 12.87
CA ARG A 126 0.68 -3.37 12.48
C ARG A 126 -0.51 -4.24 12.10
N ILE A 127 -0.35 -4.93 10.97
CA ILE A 127 -1.35 -5.83 10.40
C ILE A 127 -0.73 -7.22 10.32
N TYR A 128 -1.54 -8.23 10.60
CA TYR A 128 -1.13 -9.63 10.55
C TYR A 128 -1.85 -10.31 9.40
N ILE A 129 -1.06 -10.92 8.50
CA ILE A 129 -1.55 -11.59 7.30
C ILE A 129 -1.08 -13.04 7.31
N LYS A 130 -1.81 -13.95 6.65
CA LYS A 130 -1.37 -15.33 6.49
C LYS A 130 0.00 -15.39 5.79
N ALA A 131 0.91 -16.22 6.28
CA ALA A 131 2.20 -16.42 5.64
C ALA A 131 2.04 -16.93 4.20
N GLY A 132 2.80 -16.33 3.27
CA GLY A 132 2.75 -16.63 1.84
C GLY A 132 1.61 -15.94 1.06
N LEU A 133 0.81 -15.09 1.70
CA LEU A 133 -0.14 -14.21 1.02
C LEU A 133 0.44 -12.80 0.92
N GLU A 134 0.32 -12.19 -0.26
CA GLU A 134 0.73 -10.80 -0.47
C GLU A 134 -0.29 -9.82 0.15
N PRO A 135 0.18 -8.80 0.89
CA PRO A 135 -0.65 -7.72 1.39
C PRO A 135 -1.34 -6.95 0.26
N SER A 136 -2.49 -6.34 0.56
CA SER A 136 -3.15 -5.44 -0.38
C SER A 136 -2.35 -4.14 -0.58
N THR A 137 -2.51 -3.51 -1.75
CA THR A 137 -1.94 -2.19 -2.08
C THR A 137 -2.31 -1.10 -1.07
N LEU A 138 -3.47 -1.25 -0.42
CA LEU A 138 -3.92 -0.37 0.65
C LEU A 138 -2.96 -0.34 1.84
N HIS A 139 -2.28 -1.45 2.10
CA HIS A 139 -1.36 -1.60 3.22
C HIS A 139 0.10 -1.51 2.81
N THR A 140 0.44 -1.86 1.56
CA THR A 140 1.79 -1.67 1.01
C THR A 140 2.06 -0.25 0.52
N GLY A 141 1.01 0.54 0.25
CA GLY A 141 1.16 1.90 -0.29
C GLY A 141 1.49 1.95 -1.79
N GLY A 142 1.55 0.81 -2.47
CA GLY A 142 1.92 0.73 -3.89
C GLY A 142 3.43 0.66 -4.11
N PRO A 143 3.89 0.83 -5.36
CA PRO A 143 5.27 0.55 -5.75
C PRO A 143 6.29 1.60 -5.29
N TRP A 144 5.82 2.65 -4.61
CA TRP A 144 6.64 3.77 -4.13
C TRP A 144 7.19 3.57 -2.71
N TYR A 145 6.90 2.42 -2.10
CA TYR A 145 7.32 2.08 -0.74
C TYR A 145 8.25 0.89 -0.75
N ASN A 146 9.28 0.93 0.10
CA ASN A 146 10.21 -0.17 0.28
C ASN A 146 9.63 -1.28 1.18
N ASP A 147 10.41 -2.35 1.40
CA ASP A 147 10.05 -3.47 2.28
C ASP A 147 9.70 -3.03 3.72
N ASP A 148 10.28 -1.92 4.17
CA ASP A 148 10.04 -1.32 5.48
C ASP A 148 8.81 -0.42 5.54
N GLN A 149 8.08 -0.28 4.43
CA GLN A 149 6.87 0.52 4.28
C GLN A 149 7.13 2.01 4.47
N GLU A 150 8.34 2.43 4.09
CA GLU A 150 8.79 3.81 4.01
C GLU A 150 8.85 4.24 2.54
N PHE A 151 8.65 5.53 2.28
CA PHE A 151 8.73 6.07 0.91
C PHE A 151 10.14 5.88 0.37
N ASP A 152 10.25 5.16 -0.74
CA ASP A 152 11.52 4.92 -1.41
C ASP A 152 11.89 6.12 -2.30
N THR A 153 12.36 7.18 -1.64
CA THR A 153 12.77 8.42 -2.30
C THR A 153 13.85 8.19 -3.35
N VAL A 154 14.81 7.30 -3.09
CA VAL A 154 15.90 6.97 -4.02
C VAL A 154 15.36 6.34 -5.29
N PHE A 155 14.43 5.38 -5.16
CA PHE A 155 13.78 4.77 -6.30
C PHE A 155 12.91 5.76 -7.09
N ILE A 156 12.10 6.57 -6.39
CA ILE A 156 11.25 7.59 -7.01
C ILE A 156 12.11 8.58 -7.81
N GLU A 157 13.20 9.09 -7.22
CA GLU A 157 14.14 10.01 -7.86
C GLU A 157 14.79 9.39 -9.11
N ALA A 158 15.21 8.12 -9.02
CA ALA A 158 15.79 7.42 -10.17
C ALA A 158 14.79 7.29 -11.34
N ILE A 159 13.53 6.92 -11.08
CA ILE A 159 12.49 6.87 -12.13
C ILE A 159 12.18 8.28 -12.64
N TYR A 160 12.10 9.27 -11.74
CA TYR A 160 11.84 10.67 -12.08
C TYR A 160 12.87 11.19 -13.09
N GLU A 161 14.17 11.00 -12.83
CA GLU A 161 15.24 11.42 -13.72
C GLU A 161 15.17 10.76 -15.09
N GLN A 162 14.87 9.47 -15.15
CA GLN A 162 14.77 8.71 -16.39
C GLN A 162 13.57 9.12 -17.24
N VAL A 163 12.42 9.31 -16.61
CA VAL A 163 11.21 9.82 -17.27
C VAL A 163 11.47 11.24 -17.77
N LEU A 164 12.06 12.11 -16.96
CA LEU A 164 12.38 13.48 -17.36
C LEU A 164 13.36 13.53 -18.55
N ALA A 165 14.40 12.69 -18.54
CA ALA A 165 15.34 12.58 -19.65
C ALA A 165 14.66 12.13 -20.95
N PHE A 166 13.72 11.19 -20.86
CA PHE A 166 12.93 10.72 -22.00
C PHE A 166 12.01 11.81 -22.56
N ILE A 167 11.33 12.57 -21.69
CA ILE A 167 10.47 13.69 -22.07
C ILE A 167 11.28 14.76 -22.79
N LYS A 168 12.45 15.14 -22.24
CA LYS A 168 13.37 16.11 -22.86
C LYS A 168 13.84 15.69 -24.25
N LYS A 169 14.06 14.39 -24.48
CA LYS A 169 14.50 13.86 -25.78
C LYS A 169 13.38 13.85 -26.83
N THR A 170 12.16 13.54 -26.41
CA THR A 170 11.03 13.27 -27.32
C THR A 170 10.17 14.50 -27.59
N ASN A 171 10.35 15.57 -26.80
CA ASN A 171 9.58 16.82 -26.78
C ASN A 171 8.10 16.65 -26.40
N TYR A 172 7.34 15.77 -27.06
CA TYR A 172 5.93 15.51 -26.74
C TYR A 172 5.74 14.03 -26.44
N VAL A 173 5.17 13.72 -25.28
CA VAL A 173 4.92 12.35 -24.84
C VAL A 173 3.50 12.15 -24.32
N THR A 174 2.98 10.93 -24.42
CA THR A 174 1.77 10.50 -23.70
C THR A 174 2.14 9.62 -22.51
N VAL A 175 1.21 9.47 -21.55
CA VAL A 175 1.42 8.57 -20.39
C VAL A 175 1.69 7.13 -20.83
N ASP A 176 1.01 6.66 -21.89
CA ASP A 176 1.21 5.32 -22.45
C ASP A 176 2.64 5.11 -22.98
N GLN A 177 3.20 6.12 -23.64
CA GLN A 177 4.57 6.08 -24.15
C GLN A 177 5.59 6.04 -23.01
N VAL A 178 5.38 6.85 -21.98
CA VAL A 178 6.25 6.86 -20.79
C VAL A 178 6.15 5.53 -20.05
N THR A 179 4.94 4.97 -19.91
CA THR A 179 4.74 3.67 -19.25
C THR A 179 5.46 2.55 -20.00
N SER A 180 5.37 2.55 -21.34
CA SER A 180 6.09 1.58 -22.19
C SER A 180 7.60 1.73 -22.06
N TYR A 181 8.10 2.97 -22.05
CA TYR A 181 9.53 3.25 -21.87
C TYR A 181 10.05 2.77 -20.52
N VAL A 182 9.32 3.03 -19.43
CA VAL A 182 9.72 2.58 -18.08
C VAL A 182 9.72 1.06 -17.98
N ALA A 183 8.76 0.37 -18.62
CA ALA A 183 8.73 -1.08 -18.69
C ALA A 183 9.94 -1.68 -19.45
N GLU A 184 10.45 -0.98 -20.48
CA GLU A 184 11.62 -1.42 -21.24
C GLU A 184 12.93 -1.30 -20.47
N ILE A 185 13.10 -0.25 -19.65
CA ILE A 185 14.36 -0.02 -18.92
C ILE A 185 14.56 -1.04 -17.79
N LYS A 186 13.48 -1.69 -17.31
CA LYS A 186 13.50 -2.66 -16.20
C LYS A 186 14.26 -2.15 -14.97
N LEU A 187 14.00 -0.89 -14.60
CA LEU A 187 14.58 -0.27 -13.40
C LEU A 187 14.03 -0.89 -12.10
N SER A 188 12.83 -1.48 -12.16
CA SER A 188 12.15 -2.07 -11.02
C SER A 188 11.95 -3.57 -11.19
N ASN A 189 12.01 -4.31 -10.07
CA ASN A 189 11.56 -5.70 -10.01
C ASN A 189 10.02 -5.82 -10.03
N GLU A 190 9.32 -4.74 -9.66
CA GLU A 190 7.87 -4.64 -9.67
C GLU A 190 7.39 -3.88 -10.92
N GLU A 191 6.36 -4.36 -11.59
CA GLU A 191 5.78 -3.69 -12.75
C GLU A 191 5.03 -2.42 -12.32
N LEU A 192 5.51 -1.25 -12.75
CA LEU A 192 4.85 0.03 -12.52
C LEU A 192 3.61 0.14 -13.42
N SER A 193 2.44 0.39 -12.83
CA SER A 193 1.20 0.51 -13.60
C SER A 193 1.09 1.88 -14.28
N HIS A 194 0.24 1.97 -15.32
CA HIS A 194 -0.10 3.25 -15.96
C HIS A 194 -0.58 4.30 -14.95
N SER A 195 -1.31 3.88 -13.90
CA SER A 195 -1.79 4.80 -12.86
C SER A 195 -0.65 5.38 -12.02
N ASP A 196 0.38 4.58 -11.74
CA ASP A 196 1.53 4.99 -10.95
C ASP A 196 2.35 6.01 -11.73
N ILE A 197 2.64 5.73 -13.00
CA ILE A 197 3.32 6.66 -13.90
C ILE A 197 2.53 7.95 -14.08
N LYS A 198 1.21 7.87 -14.24
CA LYS A 198 0.36 9.07 -14.29
C LYS A 198 0.46 9.90 -13.02
N SER A 199 0.51 9.28 -11.85
CA SER A 199 0.69 9.99 -10.58
C SER A 199 2.05 10.69 -10.52
N LEU A 200 3.13 10.03 -10.95
CA LEU A 200 4.46 10.63 -11.02
C LEU A 200 4.51 11.82 -11.99
N MET A 201 3.92 11.66 -13.18
CA MET A 201 3.83 12.75 -14.16
C MET A 201 2.99 13.91 -13.65
N ASN A 202 1.90 13.65 -12.91
CA ASN A 202 1.14 14.72 -12.25
C ASN A 202 1.99 15.50 -11.24
N THR A 203 2.85 14.82 -10.45
CA THR A 203 3.80 15.51 -9.58
C THR A 203 4.73 16.42 -10.39
N MET A 204 5.30 15.93 -11.50
CA MET A 204 6.12 16.76 -12.40
C MET A 204 5.36 17.95 -12.99
N LEU A 205 4.06 17.81 -13.23
CA LEU A 205 3.17 18.88 -13.71
C LEU A 205 2.98 19.94 -12.62
N TYR A 206 2.74 19.53 -11.37
CA TYR A 206 2.61 20.45 -10.24
C TYR A 206 3.92 21.15 -9.89
N ASP A 207 5.06 20.48 -10.09
CA ASP A 207 6.39 21.06 -9.95
C ASP A 207 6.76 21.99 -11.12
N THR A 208 5.86 22.16 -12.10
CA THR A 208 6.03 22.99 -13.30
C THR A 208 7.19 22.57 -14.21
N VAL A 209 7.67 21.33 -14.06
CA VAL A 209 8.75 20.75 -14.87
C VAL A 209 8.22 20.30 -16.23
N ILE A 210 6.97 19.83 -16.26
CA ILE A 210 6.26 19.49 -17.49
C ILE A 210 4.96 20.28 -17.58
N GLU A 211 4.45 20.45 -18.79
CA GLU A 211 3.16 21.10 -19.05
C GLU A 211 2.27 20.23 -19.94
N LEU A 212 0.96 20.37 -19.72
CA LEU A 212 -0.06 19.75 -20.55
C LEU A 212 -0.18 20.54 -21.86
N CYS A 213 -0.11 19.84 -22.98
CA CYS A 213 -0.26 20.42 -24.31
C CYS A 213 -1.66 20.17 -24.86
N GLU A 214 -2.12 21.06 -25.74
CA GLU A 214 -3.32 20.81 -26.53
C GLU A 214 -3.12 19.52 -27.34
N GLY A 215 -4.05 18.58 -27.16
CA GLY A 215 -3.98 17.29 -27.83
C GLY A 215 -4.16 17.42 -29.33
N LYS A 216 -3.73 16.40 -30.09
CA LYS A 216 -3.86 16.36 -31.56
C LYS A 216 -5.29 16.10 -32.05
N GLY A 217 -6.30 16.20 -31.18
CA GLY A 217 -7.69 15.83 -31.47
C GLY A 217 -7.96 14.32 -31.43
N ASP A 218 -7.02 13.53 -30.92
CA ASP A 218 -7.08 12.06 -30.77
C ASP A 218 -7.62 11.62 -29.39
N GLY A 219 -7.91 12.56 -28.50
CA GLY A 219 -8.41 12.30 -27.15
C GLY A 219 -7.32 11.93 -26.13
N HIS A 220 -6.04 12.00 -26.51
CA HIS A 220 -4.93 11.72 -25.61
C HIS A 220 -4.37 13.01 -24.97
N GLU A 221 -3.96 12.89 -23.71
CA GLU A 221 -3.23 13.93 -22.98
C GLU A 221 -1.75 13.89 -23.38
N TYR A 222 -1.25 15.01 -23.92
CA TYR A 222 0.16 15.15 -24.29
C TYR A 222 0.89 16.05 -23.28
N PHE A 223 2.10 15.65 -22.94
CA PHE A 223 2.97 16.36 -22.01
C PHE A 223 4.28 16.72 -22.70
N ARG A 224 4.83 17.88 -22.36
CA ARG A 224 6.18 18.28 -22.77
C ARG A 224 6.96 18.87 -21.61
N HIS A 225 8.27 18.84 -21.73
CA HIS A 225 9.15 19.53 -20.80
C HIS A 225 9.00 21.05 -20.98
N VAL A 226 8.78 21.76 -19.87
CA VAL A 226 8.69 23.22 -19.86
C VAL A 226 10.09 23.78 -20.13
N GLN A 227 10.22 24.69 -21.10
CA GLN A 227 11.48 25.41 -21.23
C GLN A 227 11.62 26.35 -20.02
N PRO A 228 12.74 26.28 -19.28
CA PRO A 228 12.94 27.16 -18.13
C PRO A 228 12.85 28.61 -18.61
N THR A 229 11.86 29.34 -18.09
CA THR A 229 11.90 30.80 -18.14
C THR A 229 13.20 31.27 -17.49
N PRO A 230 13.83 32.35 -17.98
CA PRO A 230 15.05 32.87 -17.39
C PRO A 230 14.91 32.98 -15.87
N ALA A 231 15.86 32.41 -15.14
CA ALA A 231 15.79 32.20 -13.69
C ALA A 231 15.61 33.48 -12.87
N VAL A 232 15.81 34.65 -13.49
CA VAL A 232 15.76 35.95 -12.83
C VAL A 232 14.64 36.76 -13.45
N ASN A 233 13.52 36.85 -12.73
CA ASN A 233 12.66 38.01 -12.89
C ASN A 233 13.40 39.20 -12.27
N HIS A 234 13.89 40.13 -13.08
CA HIS A 234 14.62 41.31 -12.61
C HIS A 234 13.83 42.13 -11.57
N LEU A 235 12.49 42.05 -11.61
CA LEU A 235 11.62 42.67 -10.62
C LEU A 235 11.68 41.93 -9.27
N ALA A 236 11.78 40.60 -9.27
CA ALA A 236 11.92 39.79 -8.05
C ALA A 236 13.32 39.87 -7.43
N SER A 237 14.34 40.27 -8.21
CA SER A 237 15.70 40.48 -7.71
C SER A 237 15.91 41.82 -6.99
N ILE A 238 14.92 42.71 -7.01
CA ILE A 238 14.98 44.02 -6.33
C ILE A 238 13.93 44.08 -5.20
N PRO A 239 14.22 44.79 -4.09
CA PRO A 239 13.33 44.82 -2.93
C PRO A 239 11.96 45.42 -3.24
N CYS A 240 11.83 46.22 -4.31
CA CYS A 240 10.57 46.81 -4.73
C CYS A 240 9.56 45.78 -5.27
N GLY A 241 10.01 44.70 -5.91
CA GLY A 241 9.10 43.73 -6.54
C GLY A 241 8.27 42.91 -5.57
N SER A 242 8.72 42.79 -4.33
CA SER A 242 8.04 42.07 -3.24
C SER A 242 7.74 42.99 -2.04
N CYS A 243 7.77 44.31 -2.24
CA CYS A 243 7.62 45.27 -1.15
C CYS A 243 6.17 45.28 -0.62
N PRO A 244 5.94 45.01 0.67
CA PRO A 244 4.58 44.94 1.24
C PRO A 244 3.87 46.30 1.29
N VAL A 245 4.63 47.39 1.23
CA VAL A 245 4.14 48.79 1.31
C VAL A 245 4.40 49.55 0.01
N PHE A 246 4.52 48.84 -1.11
CA PHE A 246 4.83 49.44 -2.42
C PHE A 246 3.85 50.56 -2.79
N HIS A 247 2.56 50.36 -2.53
CA HIS A 247 1.51 51.31 -2.86
C HIS A 247 1.57 52.63 -2.08
N ASP A 248 2.24 52.63 -0.91
CA ASP A 248 2.35 53.80 -0.04
C ASP A 248 3.67 54.57 -0.24
N CYS A 249 4.57 54.05 -1.09
CA CYS A 249 5.91 54.60 -1.28
C CYS A 249 5.89 55.78 -2.27
N VAL A 250 6.12 57.00 -1.76
CA VAL A 250 6.14 58.23 -2.58
C VAL A 250 7.34 59.12 -2.24
N PRO A 251 7.94 59.84 -3.23
CA PRO A 251 9.03 60.78 -2.98
C PRO A 251 8.65 61.84 -1.94
N GLY A 252 9.45 61.98 -0.88
CA GLY A 252 9.21 62.96 0.20
C GLY A 252 8.08 62.59 1.19
N GLY A 253 7.45 61.43 1.04
CA GLY A 253 6.47 60.91 1.99
C GLY A 253 7.10 60.26 3.23
N VAL A 254 6.26 59.81 4.16
CA VAL A 254 6.69 59.04 5.35
C VAL A 254 7.33 57.71 4.94
N ILE A 255 6.74 57.03 3.95
CA ILE A 255 7.32 55.88 3.26
C ILE A 255 7.83 56.41 1.92
N SER A 256 9.15 56.42 1.75
CA SER A 256 9.82 57.09 0.65
C SER A 256 10.98 56.26 0.12
N PRO A 257 11.27 56.32 -1.20
CA PRO A 257 12.41 55.64 -1.77
C PRO A 257 13.74 56.21 -1.24
N GLN A 258 13.79 57.49 -0.86
CA GLN A 258 15.00 58.16 -0.35
C GLN A 258 15.42 57.65 1.04
N THR A 259 14.46 57.23 1.87
CA THR A 259 14.69 56.74 3.24
C THR A 259 14.35 55.26 3.40
N CYS A 260 14.22 54.53 2.28
CA CYS A 260 13.77 53.14 2.26
C CYS A 260 14.77 52.19 2.91
N VAL A 261 14.37 51.54 4.01
CA VAL A 261 15.18 50.54 4.71
C VAL A 261 15.44 49.30 3.85
N TYR A 262 14.44 48.83 3.09
CA TYR A 262 14.57 47.65 2.23
C TYR A 262 15.60 47.85 1.12
N MET A 263 15.60 49.03 0.50
CA MET A 263 16.59 49.37 -0.53
C MET A 263 17.98 49.57 0.08
N GLY A 264 18.07 50.24 1.24
CA GLY A 264 19.34 50.45 1.93
C GLY A 264 20.02 49.15 2.34
N ASP A 265 19.28 48.19 2.89
CA ASP A 265 19.84 46.89 3.30
C ASP A 265 20.17 45.98 2.12
N TRP A 266 19.34 46.01 1.06
CA TRP A 266 19.63 45.29 -0.18
C TRP A 266 20.88 45.85 -0.88
N LEU A 267 21.06 47.17 -0.93
CA LEU A 267 22.26 47.75 -1.52
C LEU A 267 23.53 47.31 -0.79
N LYS A 268 23.52 47.29 0.55
CA LYS A 268 24.66 46.79 1.34
C LYS A 268 25.00 45.34 1.01
N SER A 269 24.00 44.46 0.88
CA SER A 269 24.23 43.04 0.61
C SER A 269 24.75 42.75 -0.81
N VAL A 270 24.56 43.66 -1.75
CA VAL A 270 25.02 43.52 -3.14
C VAL A 270 26.37 44.23 -3.38
N THR A 271 26.74 45.20 -2.54
CA THR A 271 28.00 45.95 -2.67
C THR A 271 29.19 45.39 -1.88
N ASP A 272 28.99 44.36 -1.04
CA ASP A 272 30.08 43.68 -0.30
C ASP A 272 30.88 42.72 -1.21
N TRP A 273 31.50 43.24 -2.26
CA TRP A 273 32.47 42.54 -3.13
C TRP A 273 33.90 43.02 -2.90
#